data_AF-A0AA46TKS2-F1
#
_entry.id   AF-A0AA46TKS2-F1
#
_cell.length_a   1.000
_cell.length_b   1.000
_cell.length_c   1.000
_cell.angle_alpha   90.00
_cell.angle_beta   90.00
_cell.angle_gamma   90.00
#
_symmetry.space_group_name_H-M   'P 1'
#
loop_
_entity.id
_entity.type
_entity.pdbx_description
1 polymer ?
#
loop_
_entity_poly.entity_id
_entity_poly.type
_entity_poly.pdbx_seq_one_letter_code
_entity_poly.pdbx_strand_id
1 'polypeptide(L)'
;MNLSQYVERLRADLTDAAAAGDDEIRSAAERLAQALSPSTRMVMLEALSDATAEITSELEQATVEVRLKGREPEFVVSEVYSEPVAPPPPPTPPTPPPAPGADDAESDVVARVTVRIPEWLKARAEDLATEQAQSLNAWIVNAIKSASGDRAVNIDLDLGSGRINVGHPYGPRSRRVQGWAR
;
A
#
# COMPACT_ATOMS: atom_id res chain seq x y z
N MET A 1 7.00 10.42 -31.36
CA MET A 1 7.77 11.41 -32.15
C MET A 1 8.23 10.77 -33.45
N ASN A 2 8.01 11.42 -34.59
CA ASN A 2 8.38 10.87 -35.89
C ASN A 2 9.82 11.28 -36.25
N LEU A 3 10.79 10.38 -36.07
CA LEU A 3 12.20 10.65 -36.43
C LEU A 3 12.44 10.70 -37.94
N SER A 4 11.59 10.04 -38.73
CA SER A 4 11.77 9.98 -40.18
C SER A 4 11.64 11.36 -40.83
N GLN A 5 10.78 12.24 -40.30
CA GLN A 5 10.66 13.62 -40.82
C GLN A 5 11.95 14.44 -40.64
N TYR A 6 12.68 14.24 -39.53
CA TYR A 6 13.91 14.97 -39.26
C TYR A 6 15.06 14.45 -40.12
N VAL A 7 15.13 13.13 -40.31
CA VAL A 7 16.10 12.50 -41.20
C VAL A 7 15.84 12.93 -42.65
N GLU A 8 14.58 12.95 -43.10
CA GLU A 8 14.26 13.36 -44.47
C GLU A 8 14.57 14.83 -44.71
N ARG A 9 14.28 15.70 -43.73
CA ARG A 9 14.69 17.11 -43.79
C ARG A 9 16.20 17.27 -43.89
N LEU A 10 16.98 16.54 -43.08
CA LEU A 10 18.44 16.59 -43.15
C LEU A 10 18.97 16.13 -44.51
N ARG A 11 18.34 15.13 -45.13
CA ARG A 11 18.68 14.68 -46.48
C ARG A 11 18.40 15.77 -47.52
N ALA A 12 17.22 16.39 -47.45
CA ALA A 12 16.86 17.49 -48.34
C ALA A 12 17.86 18.65 -48.20
N ASP A 13 18.16 19.07 -46.96
CA ASP A 13 19.11 20.14 -46.68
C ASP A 13 20.52 19.82 -47.26
N LEU A 14 20.96 18.55 -47.19
CA LEU A 14 22.24 18.13 -47.77
C LEU A 14 22.23 18.16 -49.31
N THR A 15 21.14 17.71 -49.94
CA THR A 15 20.99 17.76 -51.39
C THR A 15 20.90 19.21 -51.89
N ASP A 16 20.17 20.07 -51.19
CA ASP A 16 20.04 21.49 -51.51
C ASP A 16 21.39 22.20 -51.39
N ALA A 17 22.18 21.91 -50.35
CA ALA A 17 23.53 22.44 -50.21
C ALA A 17 24.47 22.01 -51.35
N ALA A 18 24.28 20.79 -51.87
CA ALA A 18 25.06 20.26 -52.99
C ALA A 18 24.56 20.75 -54.37
N ALA A 19 23.39 21.42 -54.46
CA ALA A 19 22.77 21.77 -55.73
C ALA A 19 23.62 22.70 -56.60
N ALA A 20 24.39 23.60 -55.98
CA ALA A 20 25.30 24.53 -56.65
C ALA A 20 26.61 23.88 -57.14
N GLY A 21 26.86 22.62 -56.76
CA GLY A 21 28.03 21.85 -57.19
C GLY A 21 27.87 21.22 -58.58
N ASP A 22 28.92 20.53 -59.00
CA ASP A 22 28.89 19.69 -60.20
C ASP A 22 28.09 18.39 -59.98
N ASP A 23 27.91 17.62 -61.05
CA ASP A 23 27.15 16.36 -61.01
C ASP A 23 27.77 15.31 -60.10
N GLU A 24 29.10 15.34 -59.94
CA GLU A 24 29.81 14.41 -59.06
C GLU A 24 29.52 14.72 -57.58
N ILE A 25 29.55 16.00 -57.19
CA ILE A 25 29.18 16.49 -55.86
C ILE A 25 27.72 16.16 -55.55
N ARG A 26 26.80 16.38 -56.50
CA ARG A 26 25.38 16.07 -56.30
C ARG A 26 25.14 14.57 -56.10
N SER A 27 25.74 13.73 -56.95
CA SER A 27 25.68 12.27 -56.81
C SER A 27 26.32 11.78 -55.50
N ALA A 28 27.42 12.39 -55.06
CA ALA A 28 28.04 12.06 -53.79
C ALA A 28 27.14 12.41 -52.60
N ALA A 29 26.53 13.60 -52.61
CA ALA A 29 25.61 14.05 -51.58
C ALA A 29 24.39 13.13 -51.45
N GLU A 30 23.78 12.71 -52.56
CA GLU A 30 22.65 11.76 -52.55
C GLU A 30 23.04 10.39 -51.96
N ARG A 31 24.21 9.86 -52.30
CA ARG A 31 24.70 8.58 -51.76
C ARG A 31 25.00 8.69 -50.27
N LEU A 32 25.61 9.79 -49.83
CA LEU A 32 25.90 10.04 -48.41
C LEU A 32 24.60 10.22 -47.60
N ALA A 33 23.64 10.99 -48.11
CA ALA A 33 22.31 11.16 -47.52
C ALA A 33 21.64 9.80 -47.27
N GLN A 34 21.69 8.91 -48.26
CA GLN A 34 21.13 7.55 -48.14
C GLN A 34 21.91 6.68 -47.15
N ALA A 35 23.25 6.68 -47.21
CA ALA A 35 24.10 5.85 -46.38
C ALA A 35 24.04 6.24 -44.90
N LEU A 36 23.93 7.54 -44.58
CA LEU A 36 23.93 8.04 -43.21
C LEU A 36 22.55 7.99 -42.53
N SER A 37 21.46 7.83 -43.29
CA SER A 37 20.09 7.84 -42.75
C SER A 37 19.88 6.89 -41.55
N PRO A 38 20.37 5.63 -41.54
CA PRO A 38 20.23 4.74 -40.39
C PRO A 38 21.07 5.20 -39.18
N SER A 39 22.31 5.65 -39.42
CA SER A 39 23.23 6.10 -38.37
C SER A 39 22.74 7.37 -37.70
N THR A 40 22.26 8.35 -38.46
CA THR A 40 21.65 9.58 -37.91
C THR A 40 20.49 9.25 -36.99
N ARG A 41 19.63 8.30 -37.38
CA ARG A 41 18.50 7.88 -36.54
C ARG A 41 18.97 7.26 -35.23
N MET A 42 20.01 6.42 -35.26
CA MET A 42 20.58 5.82 -34.05
C MET A 42 21.15 6.88 -33.11
N VAL A 43 21.96 7.80 -33.62
CA VAL A 43 22.53 8.90 -32.82
C VAL A 43 21.43 9.78 -32.20
N MET A 44 20.35 10.05 -32.94
CA MET A 44 19.21 10.78 -32.37
C MET A 44 18.55 10.01 -31.23
N LEU A 45 18.41 8.68 -31.33
CA LEU A 45 17.84 7.87 -30.25
C LEU A 45 18.75 7.83 -29.02
N GLU A 46 20.06 7.75 -29.21
CA GLU A 46 21.07 7.84 -28.14
C GLU A 46 20.96 9.19 -27.43
N ALA A 47 21.00 10.29 -28.18
CA ALA A 47 20.87 11.65 -27.62
C ALA A 47 19.56 11.87 -26.86
N LEU A 48 18.44 11.33 -27.35
CA LEU A 48 17.16 11.39 -26.63
C LEU A 48 17.17 10.57 -25.34
N SER A 49 17.85 9.43 -25.34
CA SER A 49 17.96 8.57 -24.15
C SER A 49 18.80 9.26 -23.08
N ASP A 50 19.95 9.84 -23.46
CA ASP A 50 20.81 10.59 -22.54
C ASP A 50 20.10 11.82 -21.99
N ALA A 51 19.46 12.62 -22.85
CA ALA A 51 18.68 13.79 -22.43
C ALA A 51 17.56 13.41 -21.45
N THR A 52 16.95 12.25 -21.64
CA THR A 52 15.89 11.77 -20.76
C THR A 52 16.41 11.32 -19.40
N ALA A 53 17.60 10.70 -19.36
CA ALA A 53 18.27 10.35 -18.12
C ALA A 53 18.67 11.61 -17.32
N GLU A 54 19.17 12.63 -18.01
CA GLU A 54 19.49 13.93 -17.42
C GLU A 54 18.25 14.59 -16.83
N ILE A 55 17.16 14.73 -17.61
CA ILE A 55 15.88 15.29 -17.15
C ILE A 55 15.34 14.51 -15.94
N THR A 56 15.38 13.18 -15.98
CA THR A 56 14.91 12.33 -14.87
C THR A 56 15.73 12.56 -13.60
N SER A 57 17.04 12.83 -13.72
CA SER A 57 17.88 13.09 -12.56
C SER A 57 17.56 14.43 -11.87
N GLU A 58 16.98 15.38 -12.60
CA GLU A 58 16.55 16.68 -12.07
C GLU A 58 15.11 16.67 -11.52
N LEU A 59 14.34 15.61 -11.79
CA LEU A 59 12.95 15.49 -11.36
C LEU A 59 12.83 14.62 -10.10
N GLU A 60 12.33 15.21 -9.01
CA GLU A 60 12.19 14.50 -7.73
C GLU A 60 10.93 13.62 -7.64
N GLN A 61 9.87 14.02 -8.32
CA GLN A 61 8.52 13.40 -8.21
C GLN A 61 8.03 12.80 -9.53
N ALA A 62 8.85 12.81 -10.57
CA ALA A 62 8.49 12.28 -11.88
C ALA A 62 9.70 11.66 -12.55
N THR A 63 9.47 10.56 -13.25
CA THR A 63 10.46 9.90 -14.10
C THR A 63 10.04 10.09 -15.54
N VAL A 64 10.97 10.49 -16.41
CA VAL A 64 10.73 10.55 -17.86
C VAL A 64 11.46 9.37 -18.49
N GLU A 65 10.80 8.65 -19.39
CA GLU A 65 11.39 7.55 -20.14
C GLU A 65 11.11 7.71 -21.63
N VAL A 66 12.03 7.22 -22.47
CA VAL A 66 11.80 7.06 -23.91
C VAL A 66 11.46 5.61 -24.20
N ARG A 67 10.26 5.35 -24.72
CA ARG A 67 9.83 4.02 -25.15
C ARG A 67 9.72 3.99 -26.66
N LEU A 68 10.06 2.85 -27.27
CA LEU A 68 9.91 2.65 -28.71
C LEU A 68 8.57 1.99 -29.01
N LYS A 69 7.72 2.69 -29.78
CA LYS A 69 6.54 2.10 -30.40
C LYS A 69 6.88 1.75 -31.85
N GLY A 70 7.24 0.49 -32.06
CA GLY A 70 7.84 0.05 -33.32
C GLY A 70 9.21 0.71 -33.52
N ARG A 71 9.30 1.72 -34.40
CA ARG A 71 10.54 2.47 -34.66
C ARG A 71 10.46 3.92 -34.19
N GLU A 72 9.35 4.34 -33.61
CA GLU A 72 9.11 5.72 -33.21
C GLU A 72 9.30 5.88 -31.70
N PRO A 73 10.17 6.80 -31.24
CA PRO A 73 10.31 7.10 -29.82
C PRO A 73 9.09 7.87 -29.29
N GLU A 74 8.66 7.53 -28.09
CA GLU A 74 7.57 8.13 -27.35
C GLU A 74 8.05 8.43 -25.93
N PHE A 75 7.79 9.64 -25.45
CA PHE A 75 8.10 10.01 -24.07
C PHE A 75 6.96 9.57 -23.17
N VAL A 76 7.31 8.88 -22.09
CA VAL A 76 6.38 8.48 -21.04
C VAL A 76 6.84 9.15 -19.76
N VAL A 77 5.95 9.92 -19.15
CA VAL A 77 6.18 10.55 -17.85
C VAL A 77 5.41 9.76 -16.81
N SER A 78 6.12 9.30 -15.78
CA SER A 78 5.55 8.56 -14.66
C SER A 78 5.70 9.41 -13.41
N GLU A 79 4.59 9.88 -12.85
CA GLU A 79 4.61 10.60 -11.57
C GLU A 79 4.78 9.59 -10.44
N VAL A 80 5.85 9.75 -9.67
CA VAL A 80 6.07 8.99 -8.43
C VAL A 80 5.34 9.74 -7.33
N TYR A 81 4.02 9.51 -7.23
CA TYR A 81 3.33 9.82 -5.99
C TYR A 81 3.92 8.91 -4.92
N SER A 82 4.72 9.49 -4.04
CA SER A 82 5.00 8.86 -2.77
C SER A 82 3.67 8.80 -2.02
N GLU A 83 2.92 7.71 -2.18
CA GLU A 83 1.94 7.35 -1.16
C GLU A 83 2.69 7.38 0.18
N PRO A 84 2.16 8.06 1.22
CA PRO A 84 2.78 8.04 2.52
C PRO A 84 2.98 6.58 2.89
N VAL A 85 4.25 6.17 3.08
CA VAL A 85 4.64 4.80 3.36
C VAL A 85 3.72 4.29 4.47
N ALA A 86 2.74 3.47 4.08
CA ALA A 86 1.93 2.77 5.05
C ALA A 86 2.91 1.92 5.86
N PRO A 87 2.83 1.93 7.20
CA PRO A 87 3.70 1.11 8.03
C PRO A 87 3.70 -0.33 7.48
N PRO A 88 4.86 -1.01 7.48
CA PRO A 88 5.05 -2.28 6.79
C PRO A 88 3.90 -3.23 7.11
N PRO A 89 3.37 -3.97 6.11
CA PRO A 89 2.35 -4.96 6.36
C PRO A 89 2.86 -5.90 7.46
N PRO A 90 2.01 -6.30 8.43
CA PRO A 90 2.42 -7.23 9.47
C PRO A 90 3.00 -8.49 8.81
N PRO A 91 4.02 -9.13 9.42
CA PRO A 91 4.67 -10.29 8.85
C PRO A 91 3.62 -11.33 8.44
N THR A 92 3.72 -11.80 7.19
CA THR A 92 2.86 -12.88 6.71
C THR A 92 2.95 -14.06 7.68
N PRO A 93 1.82 -14.57 8.20
CA PRO A 93 1.85 -15.72 9.09
C PRO A 93 2.54 -16.88 8.37
N PRO A 94 3.38 -17.67 9.07
CA PRO A 94 4.04 -18.81 8.46
C PRO A 94 2.99 -19.74 7.84
N THR A 95 3.26 -20.20 6.61
CA THR A 95 2.46 -21.22 5.94
C THR A 95 2.29 -22.40 6.91
N PRO A 96 1.04 -22.79 7.25
CA PRO A 96 0.84 -23.89 8.17
C PRO A 96 1.42 -25.17 7.55
N PRO A 97 2.13 -26.00 8.33
CA PRO A 97 2.53 -27.32 7.86
C PRO A 97 1.28 -28.10 7.44
N PRO A 98 1.36 -28.93 6.37
CA PRO A 98 0.25 -29.77 5.96
C PRO A 98 -0.19 -30.62 7.15
N ALA A 99 -1.49 -30.57 7.45
CA ALA A 99 -2.06 -31.26 8.59
C ALA A 99 -1.78 -32.78 8.47
N PRO A 100 -1.34 -33.44 9.55
CA PRO A 100 -1.45 -34.89 9.64
C PRO A 100 -2.94 -35.22 9.55
N GLY A 101 -3.32 -36.03 8.57
CA GLY A 101 -4.69 -36.51 8.48
C GLY A 101 -5.10 -37.22 9.77
N ALA A 102 -6.33 -37.00 10.20
CA ALA A 102 -7.06 -37.96 11.02
C ALA A 102 -8.54 -37.61 10.97
N ASP A 103 -9.32 -38.62 10.62
CA ASP A 103 -10.75 -38.71 10.87
C ASP A 103 -11.13 -38.36 12.31
N ASP A 104 -12.39 -37.95 12.46
CA ASP A 104 -13.21 -37.95 13.68
C ASP A 104 -12.80 -37.05 14.87
N ALA A 105 -13.46 -35.88 14.98
CA ALA A 105 -14.20 -35.47 16.18
C ALA A 105 -14.89 -34.10 15.98
N GLU A 106 -16.22 -34.08 16.11
CA GLU A 106 -17.00 -32.89 16.43
C GLU A 106 -16.49 -32.28 17.75
N SER A 107 -15.67 -31.23 17.70
CA SER A 107 -15.62 -30.17 18.73
C SER A 107 -14.71 -29.01 18.30
N ASP A 108 -15.18 -27.81 18.58
CA ASP A 108 -14.41 -26.57 18.67
C ASP A 108 -14.04 -25.87 17.34
N VAL A 109 -15.05 -25.28 16.69
CA VAL A 109 -14.82 -24.23 15.68
C VAL A 109 -14.32 -22.98 16.41
N VAL A 110 -13.02 -22.91 16.66
CA VAL A 110 -12.37 -21.75 17.28
C VAL A 110 -12.36 -20.59 16.27
N ALA A 111 -13.14 -19.53 16.54
CA ALA A 111 -13.14 -18.32 15.72
C ALA A 111 -11.84 -17.52 15.93
N ARG A 112 -11.10 -17.24 14.85
CA ARG A 112 -9.87 -16.44 14.88
C ARG A 112 -10.20 -14.95 14.80
N VAL A 113 -9.73 -14.15 15.78
CA VAL A 113 -9.94 -12.70 15.84
C VAL A 113 -8.59 -11.99 16.02
N THR A 114 -8.38 -10.87 15.32
CA THR A 114 -7.21 -10.00 15.48
C THR A 114 -7.63 -8.68 16.12
N VAL A 115 -7.11 -8.38 17.32
CA VAL A 115 -7.42 -7.17 18.09
C VAL A 115 -6.19 -6.26 18.14
N ARG A 116 -6.38 -4.96 17.91
CA ARG A 116 -5.34 -3.95 18.13
C ARG A 116 -5.61 -3.25 19.45
N ILE A 117 -4.65 -3.33 20.36
CA ILE A 117 -4.74 -2.70 21.69
C ILE A 117 -3.59 -1.71 21.88
N PRO A 118 -3.77 -0.65 22.69
CA PRO A 118 -2.67 0.21 23.12
C PRO A 118 -1.57 -0.57 23.84
N GLU A 119 -0.32 -0.13 23.72
CA GLU A 119 0.86 -0.82 24.29
C GLU A 119 0.75 -1.02 25.81
N TRP A 120 0.24 -0.02 26.54
CA TRP A 120 0.07 -0.12 27.99
C TRP A 120 -0.89 -1.25 28.41
N LEU A 121 -1.90 -1.54 27.58
CA LEU A 121 -2.89 -2.57 27.86
C LEU A 121 -2.33 -3.97 27.59
N LYS A 122 -1.47 -4.11 26.57
CA LYS A 122 -0.73 -5.34 26.30
C LYS A 122 0.20 -5.67 27.47
N ALA A 123 1.02 -4.71 27.92
CA ALA A 123 1.94 -4.90 29.04
C ALA A 123 1.20 -5.34 30.31
N ARG A 124 0.09 -4.66 30.65
CA ARG A 124 -0.72 -5.02 31.83
C ARG A 124 -1.31 -6.43 31.74
N ALA A 125 -1.72 -6.87 30.56
CA ALA A 125 -2.24 -8.21 30.34
C ALA A 125 -1.16 -9.29 30.45
N GLU A 126 0.06 -9.00 29.97
CA GLU A 126 1.21 -9.91 30.08
C GLU A 126 1.65 -10.11 31.55
N ASP A 127 1.62 -9.06 32.37
CA ASP A 127 1.90 -9.15 33.81
C ASP A 127 0.88 -10.05 34.52
N LEU A 128 -0.42 -9.80 34.31
CA LEU A 128 -1.50 -10.57 34.95
C LEU A 128 -1.55 -12.02 34.49
N ALA A 129 -1.19 -12.29 33.23
CA ALA A 129 -1.06 -13.65 32.71
C ALA A 129 0.11 -14.39 33.38
N THR A 130 1.24 -13.70 33.58
CA THR A 130 2.44 -14.24 34.24
C THR A 130 2.18 -14.57 35.71
N GLU A 131 1.48 -13.68 36.44
CA GLU A 131 1.05 -13.92 37.82
C GLU A 131 0.19 -15.19 37.96
N GLN A 132 -0.65 -15.47 36.96
CA GLN A 132 -1.55 -16.63 36.95
C GLN A 132 -0.94 -17.88 36.28
N ALA A 133 0.35 -17.84 35.92
CA ALA A 133 1.05 -18.89 35.17
C ALA A 133 0.28 -19.36 33.90
N GLN A 134 -0.41 -18.42 33.24
CA GLN A 134 -1.19 -18.65 32.03
C GLN A 134 -0.53 -17.98 30.83
N SER A 135 -0.80 -18.48 29.62
CA SER A 135 -0.43 -17.75 28.40
C SER A 135 -1.31 -16.51 28.26
N LEU A 136 -0.78 -15.45 27.64
CA LEU A 136 -1.55 -14.24 27.34
C LEU A 136 -2.88 -14.56 26.64
N ASN A 137 -2.85 -15.48 25.66
CA ASN A 137 -4.06 -15.90 24.95
C ASN A 137 -5.08 -16.60 25.87
N ALA A 138 -4.64 -17.48 26.76
CA ALA A 138 -5.53 -18.16 27.72
C ALA A 138 -6.13 -17.15 28.71
N TRP A 139 -5.31 -16.22 29.20
CA TRP A 139 -5.74 -15.16 30.10
C TRP A 139 -6.77 -14.23 29.43
N ILE A 140 -6.52 -13.80 28.19
CA ILE A 140 -7.46 -12.97 27.40
C ILE A 140 -8.78 -13.71 27.17
N VAL A 141 -8.74 -15.00 26.79
CA VAL A 141 -9.95 -15.79 26.59
C VAL A 141 -10.75 -15.92 27.90
N ASN A 142 -10.08 -16.13 29.03
CA ASN A 142 -10.72 -16.18 30.35
C ASN A 142 -11.31 -14.83 30.78
N ALA A 143 -10.61 -13.73 30.49
CA ALA A 143 -11.10 -12.38 30.74
C ALA A 143 -12.35 -12.08 29.89
N ILE A 144 -12.35 -12.45 28.61
CA ILE A 144 -13.51 -12.31 27.72
C ILE A 144 -14.66 -13.19 28.19
N LYS A 145 -14.41 -14.45 28.56
CA LYS A 145 -15.43 -15.36 29.15
C LYS A 145 -16.02 -14.80 30.44
N SER A 146 -15.20 -14.17 31.27
CA SER A 146 -15.66 -13.55 32.53
C SER A 146 -16.49 -12.29 32.27
N ALA A 147 -16.12 -11.51 31.25
CA ALA A 147 -16.85 -10.30 30.85
C ALA A 147 -18.14 -10.63 30.06
N SER A 148 -18.19 -11.76 29.34
CA SER A 148 -19.33 -12.20 28.55
C SER A 148 -20.30 -13.11 29.30
N GLY A 149 -19.87 -13.71 30.41
CA GLY A 149 -20.73 -14.47 31.29
C GLY A 149 -21.77 -13.57 31.96
N ASP A 150 -23.04 -14.00 31.92
CA ASP A 150 -24.23 -13.35 32.51
C ASP A 150 -24.23 -13.38 34.06
N ARG A 151 -23.07 -13.14 34.67
CA ARG A 151 -22.88 -12.94 36.10
C ARG A 151 -21.55 -12.22 36.36
N ALA A 152 -21.27 -11.15 35.63
CA ALA A 152 -20.34 -10.12 36.10
C ALA A 152 -20.97 -9.45 37.33
N VAL A 153 -20.75 -10.07 38.50
CA VAL A 153 -20.81 -9.40 39.79
C VAL A 153 -19.83 -8.24 39.66
N ASN A 154 -20.33 -7.01 39.57
CA ASN A 154 -19.51 -5.82 39.77
C ASN A 154 -18.99 -5.89 41.21
N ILE A 155 -17.81 -6.46 41.40
CA ILE A 155 -17.05 -6.30 42.64
C ILE A 155 -16.26 -5.02 42.46
N ASP A 156 -16.90 -3.92 42.84
CA ASP A 156 -16.25 -2.64 43.07
C ASP A 156 -15.37 -2.79 44.33
N LEU A 157 -14.11 -3.17 44.13
CA LEU A 157 -13.10 -3.17 45.19
C LEU A 157 -12.57 -1.75 45.34
N ASP A 158 -13.31 -0.95 46.09
CA ASP A 158 -12.93 0.37 46.54
C ASP A 158 -11.77 0.28 47.55
N LEU A 159 -10.53 0.37 47.05
CA LEU A 159 -9.35 0.65 47.85
C LEU A 159 -9.32 2.16 48.17
N GLY A 160 -10.29 2.60 48.97
CA GLY A 160 -10.55 4.03 49.12
C GLY A 160 -11.56 4.42 50.19
N SER A 161 -11.56 3.77 51.37
CA SER A 161 -12.18 4.30 52.61
C SER A 161 -13.64 4.80 52.51
N GLY A 162 -14.62 3.95 52.83
CA GLY A 162 -15.86 4.43 53.47
C GLY A 162 -17.17 3.79 53.04
N ARG A 163 -17.66 2.86 53.88
CA ARG A 163 -19.07 2.44 54.10
C ARG A 163 -19.80 1.75 52.93
N ILE A 164 -19.97 0.44 53.11
CA ILE A 164 -20.80 -0.46 52.28
C ILE A 164 -22.29 -0.20 52.58
N ASN A 165 -23.09 0.05 51.54
CA ASN A 165 -24.55 -0.03 51.64
C ASN A 165 -25.08 -1.02 50.59
N VAL A 166 -25.69 -2.12 51.04
CA VAL A 166 -26.16 -3.22 50.20
C VAL A 166 -27.65 -3.05 49.93
N GLY A 167 -28.02 -2.65 48.71
CA GLY A 167 -29.41 -2.64 48.25
C GLY A 167 -29.76 -3.93 47.49
N HIS A 168 -30.70 -4.71 48.02
CA HIS A 168 -31.33 -5.85 47.31
C HIS A 168 -32.36 -5.38 46.26
N PRO A 169 -32.52 -6.06 45.12
CA PRO A 169 -33.58 -5.77 44.17
C PRO A 169 -34.78 -6.70 44.40
N TYR A 170 -35.89 -6.17 44.91
CA TYR A 170 -37.29 -6.47 44.52
C TYR A 170 -38.28 -5.93 45.59
N GLY A 171 -39.22 -5.07 45.16
CA GLY A 171 -40.35 -4.61 45.99
C GLY A 171 -41.29 -3.65 45.23
N PRO A 172 -42.63 -3.71 45.44
CA PRO A 172 -43.62 -3.43 44.39
C PRO A 172 -44.02 -1.95 44.27
N ARG A 173 -44.27 -1.49 43.03
CA ARG A 173 -44.86 -0.17 42.76
C ARG A 173 -46.37 -0.20 42.99
N SER A 174 -46.82 0.47 44.05
CA SER A 174 -48.23 0.68 44.37
C SER A 174 -48.86 1.78 43.52
N ARG A 175 -50.09 1.50 43.10
CA ARG A 175 -51.02 2.32 42.32
C ARG A 175 -51.55 3.48 43.18
N ARG A 176 -51.62 4.70 42.64
CA ARG A 176 -52.54 5.75 43.13
C ARG A 176 -53.20 6.48 41.96
N VAL A 177 -54.51 6.56 42.03
CA VAL A 177 -55.43 7.26 41.11
C VAL A 177 -56.13 8.36 41.93
N GLN A 178 -56.49 9.46 41.25
CA GLN A 178 -57.71 10.29 41.40
C GLN A 178 -57.44 11.79 41.66
N GLY A 179 -58.03 12.61 40.79
CA GLY A 179 -58.68 13.87 41.20
C GLY A 179 -58.26 15.13 40.44
N TRP A 180 -59.00 15.51 39.39
CA TRP A 180 -59.12 16.91 38.96
C TRP A 180 -60.60 17.27 38.97
N ALA A 181 -60.95 18.34 39.70
CA ALA A 181 -62.30 18.90 39.78
C ALA A 181 -62.30 20.30 39.16
N ARG A 182 -63.21 20.45 38.18
CA ARG A 182 -63.82 21.65 37.57
C ARG A 182 -62.94 22.81 37.12
#